data_AF-K1QJX2-F1
#
_entry.id   AF-K1QJX2-F1
#
_cell.length_a   1.000
_cell.length_b   1.000
_cell.length_c   1.000
_cell.angle_alpha   90.00
_cell.angle_beta   90.00
_cell.angle_gamma   90.00
#
_symmetry.space_group_name_H-M   'P 1'
#
loop_
_entity.id
_entity.type
_entity.pdbx_description
1 polymer ?
#
loop_
_entity_poly.entity_id
_entity_poly.type
_entity_poly.pdbx_seq_one_letter_code
_entity_poly.pdbx_strand_id
1 'polypeptide(L)'
;MATHLYHVVFWSMLINLVVIYSDIIAKHFTEQPLYTDVFLKVNISKEYTADSFFACALLCGPTCSCVGYLEASKRCRVFDSCNTTDTVNEDGWIYYTTPSECDGDWMLYNGHCYLLNRTKLSWPDAKNRSKSDHV
;
A
#
# COMPACT_ATOMS: atom_id res chain seq x y z
N MET A 1 12.36 -27.31 43.17
CA MET A 1 12.57 -25.86 42.94
C MET A 1 13.18 -25.55 41.58
N ALA A 2 14.26 -26.23 41.16
CA ALA A 2 14.91 -25.95 39.87
C ALA A 2 14.01 -26.18 38.64
N THR A 3 13.24 -27.27 38.59
CA THR A 3 12.36 -27.63 37.46
C THR A 3 11.26 -26.60 37.19
N HIS A 4 10.70 -25.99 38.24
CA HIS A 4 9.72 -24.91 38.10
C HIS A 4 10.33 -23.64 37.49
N LEU A 5 11.59 -23.33 37.81
CA LEU A 5 12.29 -22.18 37.24
C LEU A 5 12.52 -22.36 35.73
N TYR A 6 12.91 -23.57 35.28
CA TYR A 6 13.12 -23.86 33.87
C TYR A 6 11.83 -23.76 33.04
N HIS A 7 10.72 -24.25 33.57
CA HIS A 7 9.42 -24.11 32.89
C HIS A 7 9.01 -22.64 32.74
N VAL A 8 9.16 -21.82 33.79
CA VAL A 8 8.79 -20.40 33.72
C VAL A 8 9.66 -19.65 32.70
N VAL A 9 10.97 -19.90 32.68
CA VAL A 9 11.90 -19.26 31.72
C VAL A 9 11.60 -19.69 30.29
N PHE A 10 11.37 -20.98 30.04
CA PHE A 10 11.07 -21.52 28.71
C PHE A 10 9.75 -20.96 28.14
N TRP A 11 8.70 -20.92 28.97
CA TRP A 11 7.42 -20.32 28.57
C TRP A 11 7.54 -18.81 28.38
N SER A 12 8.35 -18.10 29.18
CA SER A 12 8.61 -16.67 28.96
C SER A 12 9.34 -16.41 27.64
N MET A 13 10.30 -17.25 27.25
CA MET A 13 11.00 -17.13 25.97
C MET A 13 10.08 -17.43 24.79
N LEU A 14 9.19 -18.42 24.91
CA LEU A 14 8.18 -18.72 23.91
C LEU A 14 7.17 -17.57 23.75
N ILE A 15 6.71 -16.98 24.85
CA ILE A 15 5.82 -15.81 24.81
C ILE A 15 6.51 -14.64 24.12
N ASN A 16 7.78 -14.35 24.43
CA ASN A 16 8.54 -13.32 23.74
C ASN A 16 8.72 -13.65 22.24
N LEU A 17 9.02 -14.89 21.87
CA LEU A 17 9.15 -15.29 20.46
C LEU A 17 7.85 -15.11 19.67
N VAL A 18 6.69 -15.42 20.29
CA VAL A 18 5.36 -15.22 19.68
C VAL A 18 5.03 -13.73 19.57
N VAL A 19 5.34 -12.93 20.60
CA VAL A 19 5.09 -11.48 20.62
C VAL A 19 5.96 -10.73 19.59
N ILE A 20 7.22 -11.14 19.40
CA ILE A 20 8.12 -10.57 18.39
C ILE A 20 7.64 -10.92 16.96
N TYR A 21 6.90 -12.03 16.79
CA TYR A 21 6.36 -12.44 15.49
C TYR A 21 5.09 -11.69 15.09
N SER A 22 4.42 -10.98 16.02
CA SER A 22 3.10 -10.40 15.81
C SER A 22 3.07 -8.89 15.56
N ASP A 23 4.15 -8.28 15.06
CA ASP A 23 4.11 -6.92 14.51
C ASP A 23 3.46 -6.90 13.11
N ILE A 24 2.32 -7.57 12.96
CA ILE A 24 1.44 -7.39 11.81
C ILE A 24 0.75 -6.06 11.99
N ILE A 25 1.42 -4.99 11.55
CA ILE A 25 0.78 -3.68 11.41
C ILE A 25 -0.25 -3.84 10.30
N ALA A 26 -1.52 -4.00 10.66
CA ALA A 26 -2.63 -4.03 9.73
C ALA A 26 -2.77 -2.63 9.10
N LYS A 27 -2.07 -2.41 8.00
CA LYS A 27 -2.19 -1.21 7.19
C LYS A 27 -3.52 -1.25 6.45
N HIS A 28 -4.32 -0.21 6.61
CA HIS A 28 -5.49 -0.02 5.75
C HIS A 28 -4.99 0.30 4.34
N PHE A 29 -5.57 -0.35 3.33
CA PHE A 29 -5.24 -0.13 1.94
C PHE A 29 -6.50 0.20 1.17
N THR A 30 -6.41 1.23 0.34
CA THR A 30 -7.50 1.65 -0.55
C THR A 30 -7.08 1.44 -1.99
N GLU A 31 -7.97 0.86 -2.80
CA GLU A 31 -7.75 0.69 -4.23
C GLU A 31 -7.56 2.06 -4.90
N GLN A 32 -6.60 2.14 -5.82
CA GLN A 32 -6.32 3.36 -6.55
C GLN A 32 -6.73 3.17 -8.02
N PRO A 33 -7.93 3.63 -8.43
CA PRO A 33 -8.44 3.48 -9.81
C PRO A 33 -7.63 4.26 -10.86
N LEU A 34 -6.57 4.95 -10.42
CA LEU A 34 -5.62 5.70 -11.24
C LEU A 34 -4.41 4.90 -11.71
N TYR A 35 -4.13 3.80 -11.04
CA TYR A 35 -2.97 2.94 -11.32
C TYR A 35 -3.39 1.57 -11.86
N THR A 36 -4.68 1.28 -11.91
CA THR A 36 -5.18 0.09 -12.61
C THR A 36 -4.70 0.12 -14.06
N ASP A 37 -4.03 -0.96 -14.45
CA ASP A 37 -3.38 -1.16 -15.75
C ASP A 37 -2.13 -0.29 -16.03
N VAL A 38 -1.59 0.41 -15.02
CA VAL A 38 -0.40 1.28 -15.17
C VAL A 38 0.72 0.83 -14.24
N PHE A 39 1.85 0.42 -14.83
CA PHE A 39 3.03 -0.03 -14.09
C PHE A 39 3.72 1.11 -13.35
N LEU A 40 4.08 0.87 -12.09
CA LEU A 40 4.99 1.70 -11.30
C LEU A 40 6.42 1.15 -11.48
N LYS A 41 7.04 1.37 -12.65
CA LYS A 41 8.50 1.19 -12.75
C LYS A 41 9.08 2.37 -11.98
N VAL A 42 9.68 2.17 -10.80
CA VAL A 42 11.14 2.27 -10.67
C VAL A 42 11.67 1.55 -9.41
N ASN A 43 10.83 1.14 -8.45
CA ASN A 43 11.28 0.53 -7.19
C ASN A 43 10.38 -0.63 -6.70
N ILE A 44 10.25 -1.72 -7.48
CA ILE A 44 9.69 -2.97 -6.92
C ILE A 44 10.61 -3.37 -5.77
N SER A 45 10.16 -3.17 -4.54
CA SER A 45 10.95 -3.52 -3.36
C SER A 45 11.07 -5.04 -3.32
N LYS A 46 9.94 -5.74 -3.46
CA LYS A 46 9.88 -7.20 -3.58
C LYS A 46 8.66 -7.67 -4.37
N GLU A 47 8.78 -8.85 -4.95
CA GLU A 47 7.69 -9.57 -5.59
C GLU A 47 7.46 -10.92 -4.90
N TYR A 48 6.19 -11.29 -4.75
CA TYR A 48 5.74 -12.48 -4.05
C TYR A 48 4.61 -13.16 -4.81
N THR A 49 4.35 -14.41 -4.43
CA THR A 49 3.11 -15.11 -4.76
C THR A 49 2.18 -15.00 -3.56
N ALA A 50 0.91 -14.64 -3.80
CA ALA A 50 -0.10 -14.52 -2.76
C ALA A 50 -1.46 -14.96 -3.32
N ASP A 51 -2.17 -15.84 -2.60
CA ASP A 51 -3.47 -16.38 -3.06
C ASP A 51 -4.60 -15.35 -3.07
N SER A 52 -4.39 -14.21 -2.40
CA SER A 52 -5.32 -13.09 -2.33
C SER A 52 -4.59 -11.77 -2.13
N PHE A 53 -5.29 -10.68 -2.44
CA PHE A 53 -4.85 -9.33 -2.09
C PHE A 53 -4.53 -9.18 -0.60
N PHE A 54 -5.36 -9.75 0.29
CA PHE A 54 -5.12 -9.65 1.73
C PHE A 54 -3.79 -10.29 2.15
N ALA A 55 -3.47 -11.46 1.60
CA ALA A 55 -2.17 -12.09 1.83
C ALA A 55 -1.03 -11.23 1.28
N CYS A 56 -1.22 -10.58 0.14
CA CYS A 56 -0.26 -9.65 -0.44
C CYS A 56 -0.03 -8.41 0.45
N ALA A 57 -1.10 -7.82 1.00
CA ALA A 57 -1.03 -6.68 1.90
C ALA A 57 -0.28 -7.01 3.21
N LEU A 58 -0.38 -8.24 3.71
CA LEU A 58 0.38 -8.70 4.89
C LEU A 58 1.89 -8.79 4.63
N LEU A 59 2.32 -8.94 3.38
CA LEU A 59 3.74 -8.98 3.01
C LEU A 59 4.35 -7.57 2.93
N CYS A 60 3.52 -6.53 2.98
CA CYS A 60 3.94 -5.14 3.05
C CYS A 60 4.47 -4.82 4.46
N GLY A 61 5.80 -4.73 4.58
CA GLY A 61 6.47 -4.37 5.83
C GLY A 61 6.23 -2.91 6.28
N PRO A 62 6.89 -2.46 7.36
CA PRO A 62 6.65 -1.14 7.95
C PRO A 62 6.94 0.04 7.01
N THR A 63 7.89 -0.09 6.09
CA THR A 63 8.26 0.98 5.14
C THR A 63 7.43 1.01 3.87
N CYS A 64 6.67 -0.05 3.58
CA CYS A 64 5.92 -0.17 2.34
C CYS A 64 4.63 0.67 2.40
N SER A 65 4.31 1.39 1.33
CA SER A 65 3.11 2.22 1.23
C SER A 65 2.27 1.92 -0.01
N CYS A 66 2.80 1.11 -0.95
CA CYS A 66 2.11 0.70 -2.16
C CYS A 66 2.16 -0.82 -2.34
N VAL A 67 1.05 -1.40 -2.78
CA VAL A 67 0.93 -2.83 -3.06
C VAL A 67 0.22 -3.01 -4.41
N GLY A 68 0.79 -3.80 -5.30
CA GLY A 68 0.18 -4.23 -6.56
C GLY A 68 -0.21 -5.70 -6.49
N TYR A 69 -1.41 -6.04 -6.94
CA TYR A 69 -1.89 -7.41 -6.96
C TYR A 69 -2.48 -7.77 -8.32
N LEU A 70 -2.10 -8.94 -8.82
CA LEU A 70 -2.59 -9.51 -10.08
C LEU A 70 -3.28 -10.83 -9.80
N GLU A 71 -4.61 -10.81 -9.84
CA GLU A 71 -5.46 -11.96 -9.52
C GLU A 71 -5.24 -13.14 -10.49
N ALA A 72 -5.06 -12.85 -11.79
CA ALA A 72 -4.92 -13.87 -12.83
C ALA A 72 -3.72 -14.81 -12.62
N SER A 73 -2.64 -14.31 -11.99
CA SER A 73 -1.42 -15.08 -11.74
C SER A 73 -1.06 -15.20 -10.26
N LYS A 74 -1.90 -14.67 -9.36
CA LYS A 74 -1.65 -14.64 -7.90
C LYS A 74 -0.32 -14.00 -7.54
N ARG A 75 0.05 -12.96 -8.29
CA ARG A 75 1.31 -12.22 -8.09
C ARG A 75 1.06 -10.96 -7.30
N CYS A 76 2.03 -10.65 -6.46
CA CYS A 76 2.02 -9.55 -5.52
C CYS A 76 3.30 -8.76 -5.65
N ARG A 77 3.21 -7.44 -5.70
CA ARG A 77 4.36 -6.52 -5.70
C ARG A 77 4.21 -5.55 -4.56
N VAL A 78 5.27 -5.33 -3.80
CA VAL A 78 5.30 -4.33 -2.73
C VAL A 78 6.31 -3.24 -3.07
N PHE A 79 5.97 -2.00 -2.76
CA PHE A 79 6.80 -0.84 -3.02
C PHE A 79 6.92 0.00 -1.75
N ASP A 80 8.09 0.59 -1.54
CA ASP A 80 8.30 1.54 -0.45
C ASP A 80 7.47 2.81 -0.66
N SER A 81 7.22 3.22 -1.93
CA SER A 81 6.40 4.37 -2.31
C SER A 81 5.66 4.16 -3.62
N CYS A 82 4.46 4.75 -3.78
CA CYS A 82 3.78 4.85 -5.08
C CYS A 82 4.38 6.01 -5.90
N ASN A 83 5.27 5.75 -6.86
CA ASN A 83 5.78 6.77 -7.80
C ASN A 83 5.52 6.35 -9.25
N THR A 84 4.77 7.17 -9.99
CA THR A 84 4.29 6.92 -11.37
C THR A 84 5.11 7.64 -12.43
N THR A 85 6.43 7.58 -12.35
CA THR A 85 7.27 8.32 -13.30
C THR A 85 7.38 7.63 -14.67
N ASP A 86 7.14 6.32 -14.72
CA ASP A 86 7.15 5.53 -15.97
C ASP A 86 5.91 4.64 -16.08
N THR A 87 4.93 5.06 -16.87
CA THR A 87 3.68 4.32 -17.10
C THR A 87 3.85 3.31 -18.23
N VAL A 88 3.97 2.02 -17.91
CA VAL A 88 3.84 0.93 -18.90
C VAL A 88 2.45 0.33 -18.74
N ASN A 89 1.74 0.09 -19.85
CA ASN A 89 0.45 -0.57 -19.80
C ASN A 89 0.65 -2.03 -19.34
N GLU A 90 0.10 -2.41 -18.20
CA GLU A 90 0.14 -3.77 -17.66
C GLU A 90 -1.27 -4.24 -17.32
N ASP A 91 -1.89 -4.92 -18.28
CA ASP A 91 -3.27 -5.41 -18.22
C ASP A 91 -3.52 -6.26 -16.96
N GLY A 92 -4.53 -5.87 -16.17
CA GLY A 92 -5.06 -6.64 -15.04
C GLY A 92 -4.37 -6.41 -13.69
N TRP A 93 -3.37 -5.53 -13.60
CA TRP A 93 -2.79 -5.16 -12.30
C TRP A 93 -3.64 -4.13 -11.57
N ILE A 94 -3.93 -4.41 -10.31
CA ILE A 94 -4.63 -3.49 -9.40
C ILE A 94 -3.66 -3.03 -8.32
N TYR A 95 -3.51 -1.72 -8.14
CA TYR A 95 -2.65 -1.15 -7.12
C TYR A 95 -3.44 -0.50 -6.00
N TYR A 96 -2.89 -0.62 -4.80
CA TYR A 96 -3.46 -0.18 -3.53
C TYR A 96 -2.42 0.64 -2.78
N THR A 97 -2.85 1.71 -2.13
CA THR A 97 -1.99 2.55 -1.28
C THR A 97 -2.56 2.64 0.12
N THR A 98 -1.70 2.89 1.10
CA THR A 98 -2.17 3.30 2.42
C THR A 98 -2.84 4.67 2.34
N PRO A 99 -3.92 4.93 3.10
CA PRO A 99 -4.50 6.26 3.24
C PRO A 99 -3.43 7.25 3.64
N SER A 100 -3.43 8.39 2.98
CA SER A 100 -2.53 9.49 3.31
C SER A 100 -3.20 10.48 4.27
N GLU A 101 -2.43 11.41 4.83
CA GLU A 101 -2.94 12.52 5.67
C GLU A 101 -3.87 13.50 4.90
N CYS A 102 -4.05 13.30 3.60
CA CYS A 102 -4.97 14.06 2.78
C CYS A 102 -6.42 13.60 3.00
N ASP A 103 -7.36 14.55 2.97
CA ASP A 103 -8.78 14.25 3.14
C ASP A 103 -9.32 13.40 1.98
N GLY A 104 -10.14 12.39 2.29
CA GLY A 104 -10.93 11.64 1.30
C GLY A 104 -10.12 11.06 0.13
N ASP A 105 -10.50 11.44 -1.10
CA ASP A 105 -9.93 10.92 -2.35
C ASP A 105 -8.63 11.64 -2.78
N TRP A 106 -8.08 12.51 -1.94
CA TRP A 106 -6.87 13.26 -2.25
C TRP A 106 -5.61 12.42 -2.03
N MET A 107 -4.67 12.52 -2.96
CA MET A 107 -3.44 11.74 -3.01
C MET A 107 -2.27 12.55 -2.44
N LEU A 108 -1.56 12.02 -1.44
CA LEU A 108 -0.31 12.62 -0.96
C LEU A 108 0.87 12.31 -1.90
N TYR A 109 1.51 13.36 -2.40
CA TYR A 109 2.75 13.27 -3.14
C TYR A 109 3.70 14.38 -2.69
N ASN A 110 4.92 14.03 -2.28
CA ASN A 110 5.92 15.00 -1.83
C ASN A 110 5.42 16.02 -0.77
N GLY A 111 4.60 15.56 0.18
CA GLY A 111 4.04 16.41 1.24
C GLY A 111 2.86 17.30 0.82
N HIS A 112 2.34 17.14 -0.40
CA HIS A 112 1.18 17.88 -0.90
C HIS A 112 0.06 16.93 -1.34
N CYS A 113 -1.18 17.40 -1.27
CA CYS A 113 -2.36 16.65 -1.66
C CYS A 113 -2.80 17.01 -3.08
N TYR A 114 -3.08 16.00 -3.91
CA TYR A 114 -3.48 16.16 -5.29
C TYR A 114 -4.75 15.38 -5.58
N LEU A 115 -5.65 15.94 -6.38
CA LEU A 115 -6.84 15.26 -6.86
C LEU A 115 -6.85 15.30 -8.39
N LEU A 116 -6.94 14.13 -9.03
CA LEU A 116 -7.13 14.08 -10.48
C LEU A 116 -8.61 13.93 -10.82
N ASN A 117 -9.16 14.98 -11.44
CA ASN A 117 -10.51 14.94 -11.97
C ASN A 117 -10.50 14.41 -13.42
N ARG A 118 -11.12 13.24 -13.66
CA ARG A 118 -11.22 12.63 -15.00
C ARG A 118 -12.29 13.26 -15.90
N THR A 119 -13.04 14.24 -15.39
CA THR A 119 -14.03 14.97 -16.18
C THR A 119 -13.32 15.77 -17.27
N LYS A 120 -13.67 15.56 -18.54
CA LYS A 120 -13.13 16.36 -19.64
C LYS A 120 -13.63 17.79 -19.54
N LEU A 121 -12.73 18.71 -19.20
CA LEU A 121 -12.99 20.13 -19.07
C LEU A 121 -12.02 20.92 -19.95
N SER A 122 -12.42 22.12 -20.38
CA SER A 122 -11.47 23.07 -20.94
C SER A 122 -10.47 23.50 -19.84
N TRP A 123 -9.27 23.92 -20.22
CA TRP A 123 -8.28 24.36 -19.23
C TRP A 123 -8.78 25.48 -18.29
N PRO A 124 -9.50 26.51 -18.79
CA PRO A 124 -10.12 27.52 -17.93
C PRO A 124 -11.10 26.92 -16.91
N ASP A 125 -11.95 26.00 -17.35
CA ASP A 125 -12.98 25.39 -16.49
C ASP A 125 -12.35 24.47 -15.44
N ALA A 126 -11.34 23.71 -15.83
CA ALA A 126 -10.56 22.87 -14.91
C ALA A 126 -9.92 23.72 -13.82
N LYS A 127 -9.25 24.82 -14.19
CA LYS A 127 -8.59 25.72 -13.24
C LYS A 127 -9.58 26.38 -12.27
N ASN A 128 -10.76 26.78 -12.76
CA ASN A 128 -11.79 27.37 -11.91
C ASN A 128 -12.35 26.35 -10.92
N ARG A 129 -12.55 25.10 -11.37
CA ARG A 129 -13.01 24.00 -10.52
C ARG A 129 -11.99 23.62 -9.45
N SER A 130 -10.71 23.52 -9.81
CA SER A 130 -9.65 23.25 -8.82
C SER A 130 -9.62 24.29 -7.70
N LYS A 131 -10.00 25.54 -7.97
CA LYS A 131 -10.08 26.59 -6.94
C LYS A 131 -11.32 26.50 -6.06
N SER A 132 -12.45 26.02 -6.57
CA SER A 132 -13.68 25.90 -5.75
C SER A 132 -13.55 24.80 -4.70
N ASP A 133 -12.73 23.78 -4.99
CA ASP A 133 -12.56 22.61 -4.13
C ASP A 133 -11.52 22.84 -3.00
N HIS A 134 -10.94 24.04 -2.88
CA HIS A 134 -9.98 24.46 -1.84
C HIS A 134 -10.62 25.34 -0.74
N VAL A 135 -11.92 25.19 -0.47
CA VAL A 135 -12.64 25.93 0.59
C VAL A 135 -12.83 25.06 1.82
#